data_AF-A0A7W8T2V7-F1
#
_entry.id   AF-A0A7W8T2V7-F1
#
_cell.length_a   1.000
_cell.length_b   1.000
_cell.length_c   1.000
_cell.angle_alpha   90.00
_cell.angle_beta   90.00
_cell.angle_gamma   90.00
#
_symmetry.space_group_name_H-M   'P 1'
#
loop_
_entity.id
_entity.type
_entity.pdbx_description
1 polymer ?
#
loop_
_entity_poly.entity_id
_entity_poly.type
_entity_poly.pdbx_seq_one_letter_code
_entity_poly.pdbx_strand_id
1 'polypeptide(L)'
;MDKTTELKKAKRTPLLLLLAAACVFVVAAFLPRGLWVDGIKAVAEAAMVGALADWFAVAALFRRVPIPLVSAHTAIIPRNKHKIADNLAHFVQDKFLDVPSLVGLIRRHDPAQTITAWLSESANSARLGDYVVRLTGGILDVADDARIQNFIRDGLRDVLAKVDLSQSLGAILDTLTRDGRHQELLDTAIDQVIEVLREAPAREFIAARIVDWVKSEYPTMEKFLPSVWLGDKGAEAIASAANRMLEQIAQNPTHELRDKFDHAVQKLIVRLKTDPVFLQQGEALKRYLVEGEAFGSYVKDMWGELRAWLKRDLQSADSALHARVAAMGAWVGRELARDPALRQSLNDHLEEAARAMAPDFARFLTRHISDTVKNWPAHEMSHQVEMNIGKDLQYIRINGTIVGGFIGLLLYVSSLLLEMLRVHVG
;
A
#
# COMPACT_ATOMS: atom_id res chain seq x y z
N MET A 1 26.23 20.63 23.62
CA MET A 1 26.25 22.10 23.55
C MET A 1 25.32 22.54 22.44
N ASP A 2 24.47 23.53 22.68
CA ASP A 2 23.51 23.99 21.68
C ASP A 2 24.24 24.64 20.49
N LYS A 3 23.91 24.26 19.25
CA LYS A 3 24.57 24.72 18.02
C LYS A 3 24.58 26.25 17.91
N THR A 4 23.60 26.90 18.53
CA THR A 4 23.43 28.37 18.52
C THR A 4 24.56 29.05 19.29
N THR A 5 24.99 28.42 20.39
CA THR A 5 26.04 28.90 21.27
C THR A 5 27.41 28.69 20.63
N GLU A 6 27.61 27.57 19.94
CA GLU A 6 28.83 27.32 19.16
C GLU A 6 29.01 28.34 18.04
N LEU A 7 27.96 28.63 17.27
CA LEU A 7 28.02 29.63 16.20
C LEU A 7 28.33 31.03 16.75
N LYS A 8 27.71 31.43 17.87
CA LYS A 8 28.01 32.70 18.54
C LYS A 8 29.48 32.79 18.97
N LYS A 9 30.03 31.72 19.54
CA LYS A 9 31.44 31.66 19.94
C LYS A 9 32.37 31.72 18.73
N ALA A 10 32.06 30.98 17.66
CA ALA A 10 32.84 30.97 16.43
C ALA A 10 32.89 32.34 15.75
N LYS A 11 31.80 33.13 15.80
CA LYS A 11 31.76 34.50 15.24
C LYS A 11 32.60 35.52 16.02
N ARG A 12 32.89 35.27 17.31
CA ARG A 12 33.66 36.20 18.16
C ARG A 12 35.14 36.26 17.77
N THR A 13 35.77 35.13 17.51
CA THR A 13 37.21 35.06 17.23
C THR A 13 37.64 35.87 15.99
N PRO A 14 37.01 35.71 14.81
CA PRO A 14 37.36 36.50 13.63
C PRO A 14 37.06 38.00 13.81
N LEU A 15 36.00 38.32 14.57
CA LEU A 15 35.68 39.72 14.87
C LEU A 15 36.76 40.36 15.75
N LEU A 16 37.26 39.64 16.76
CA LEU A 16 38.34 40.12 17.62
C LEU A 16 39.65 40.31 16.83
N LEU A 17 39.98 39.40 15.91
CA LEU A 17 41.15 39.54 15.04
C LEU A 17 41.05 40.75 14.12
N LEU A 18 39.87 40.99 13.52
CA LEU A 18 39.62 42.19 12.71
C LEU A 18 39.79 43.47 13.55
N LEU A 19 39.21 43.51 14.75
CA LEU A 19 39.34 44.66 15.66
C LEU A 19 40.79 44.88 16.09
N ALA A 20 41.55 43.81 16.34
CA ALA A 20 42.97 43.89 16.67
C ALA A 20 43.78 44.45 15.49
N ALA A 21 43.58 43.94 14.27
CA ALA A 21 44.24 44.45 13.07
C ALA A 21 43.92 45.93 12.81
N ALA A 22 42.65 46.33 12.96
CA ALA A 22 42.24 47.72 12.85
C ALA A 22 42.89 48.62 13.92
N CYS A 23 42.97 48.15 15.17
CA CYS A 23 43.63 48.88 16.24
C CYS A 23 45.12 49.08 15.96
N VAL A 24 45.83 48.03 15.52
CA VAL A 24 47.24 48.11 15.14
C VAL A 24 47.45 49.09 13.97
N PHE A 25 46.57 49.05 12.96
CA PHE A 25 46.62 49.99 11.84
C PHE A 25 46.45 51.45 12.30
N VAL A 26 45.45 51.73 13.15
CA VAL A 26 45.19 53.07 13.68
C VAL A 26 46.37 53.56 14.50
N VAL A 27 46.89 52.76 15.43
CA VAL A 27 48.06 53.12 16.25
C VAL A 27 49.27 53.40 15.35
N ALA A 28 49.59 52.51 14.42
CA ALA A 28 50.71 52.69 13.50
C ALA A 28 50.57 53.94 12.62
N ALA A 29 49.35 54.37 12.30
CA ALA A 29 49.10 55.59 11.54
C ALA A 29 49.43 56.89 12.30
N PHE A 30 49.43 56.88 13.63
CA PHE A 30 49.77 58.03 14.48
C PHE A 30 51.23 58.05 14.94
N LEU A 31 52.00 56.99 14.70
CA LEU A 31 53.43 56.93 15.06
C LEU A 31 54.30 57.64 13.99
N PRO A 32 55.47 58.18 14.38
CA PRO A 32 56.43 58.75 13.43
C PRO A 32 56.91 57.69 12.43
N ARG A 33 57.11 58.11 11.18
CA ARG A 33 57.49 57.22 10.07
C ARG A 33 58.84 56.57 10.32
N GLY A 34 58.92 55.28 10.00
CA GLY A 34 60.14 54.47 10.11
C GLY A 34 59.89 53.08 9.52
N LEU A 35 60.96 52.43 9.05
CA LEU A 35 60.89 51.14 8.33
C LEU A 35 60.02 50.09 9.04
N TRP A 36 60.15 49.98 10.37
CA TRP A 36 59.37 49.03 11.16
C TRP A 36 57.90 49.43 11.31
N VAL A 37 57.62 50.72 11.45
CA VAL A 37 56.26 51.26 11.62
C VAL A 37 55.49 51.12 10.31
N ASP A 38 56.13 51.43 9.18
CA ASP A 38 55.53 51.31 7.85
C ASP A 38 55.26 49.83 7.48
N GLY A 39 56.16 48.91 7.87
CA GLY A 39 55.93 47.48 7.69
C GLY A 39 54.78 46.93 8.52
N ILE A 40 54.69 47.28 9.81
CA ILE A 40 53.57 46.88 10.68
C ILE A 40 52.25 47.47 10.15
N LYS A 41 52.26 48.72 9.69
CA LYS A 41 51.11 49.36 9.08
C LYS A 41 50.64 48.61 7.83
N ALA A 42 51.56 48.25 6.91
CA ALA A 42 51.22 47.52 5.69
C ALA A 42 50.65 46.12 5.99
N VAL A 43 51.22 45.41 6.98
CA VAL A 43 50.69 44.12 7.45
C VAL A 43 49.29 44.27 8.04
N ALA A 44 49.10 45.25 8.92
CA ALA A 44 47.81 45.50 9.57
C ALA A 44 46.73 45.93 8.57
N GLU A 45 47.09 46.77 7.60
CA GLU A 45 46.21 47.20 6.51
C GLU A 45 45.76 46.01 5.66
N ALA A 46 46.71 45.19 5.21
CA ALA A 46 46.40 44.02 4.38
C ALA A 46 45.63 42.95 5.16
N ALA A 47 45.94 42.72 6.44
CA ALA A 47 45.19 41.83 7.32
C ALA A 47 43.74 42.31 7.52
N MET A 48 43.55 43.62 7.73
CA MET A 48 42.22 44.23 7.87
C MET A 48 41.40 44.10 6.58
N VAL A 49 42.01 44.38 5.42
CA VAL A 49 41.36 44.23 4.11
C VAL A 49 40.96 42.78 3.85
N GLY A 50 41.86 41.81 4.11
CA GLY A 50 41.56 40.38 3.98
C GLY A 50 40.41 39.93 4.89
N ALA A 51 40.43 40.36 6.16
CA ALA A 51 39.37 40.06 7.11
C ALA A 51 37.99 40.65 6.72
N LEU A 52 37.98 41.85 6.13
CA LEU A 52 36.76 42.51 5.62
C LEU A 52 36.24 41.83 4.35
N ALA A 53 37.13 41.44 3.42
CA ALA A 53 36.76 40.74 2.19
C ALA A 53 36.08 39.39 2.50
N ASP A 54 36.65 38.60 3.40
CA ASP A 54 36.08 37.32 3.79
C ASP A 54 34.81 37.48 4.63
N TRP A 55 34.73 38.53 5.46
CA TRP A 55 33.47 38.88 6.13
C TRP A 55 32.36 39.14 5.11
N PHE A 56 32.66 39.93 4.08
CA PHE A 56 31.71 40.24 3.02
C PHE A 56 31.28 38.96 2.29
N ALA A 57 32.22 38.09 1.91
CA ALA A 57 31.91 36.83 1.23
C ALA A 57 30.98 35.92 2.05
N VAL A 58 31.29 35.71 3.34
CA VAL A 58 30.48 34.86 4.22
C VAL A 58 29.11 35.52 4.51
N ALA A 59 29.06 36.83 4.76
CA ALA A 59 27.80 37.54 5.00
C ALA A 59 26.90 37.53 3.75
N ALA A 60 27.48 37.72 2.56
CA ALA A 60 26.78 37.70 1.28
C ALA A 60 26.18 36.33 0.95
N LEU A 61 26.69 35.23 1.53
CA LEU A 61 26.11 33.91 1.35
C LEU A 61 24.72 33.80 2.01
N PHE A 62 24.57 34.36 3.22
CA PHE A 62 23.38 34.16 4.07
C PHE A 62 22.41 35.33 4.12
N ARG A 63 22.88 36.57 3.97
CA ARG A 63 22.11 37.79 4.23
C ARG A 63 22.34 38.84 3.15
N ARG A 64 21.38 39.76 3.00
CA ARG A 64 21.53 40.91 2.11
C ARG A 64 22.45 41.94 2.75
N VAL A 65 23.54 42.28 2.07
CA VAL A 65 24.50 43.28 2.56
C VAL A 65 24.14 44.65 1.96
N PRO A 66 23.94 45.71 2.77
CA PRO A 66 23.41 47.01 2.31
C PRO A 66 24.50 47.89 1.67
N ILE A 67 25.23 47.36 0.68
CA ILE A 67 26.19 48.14 -0.11
C ILE A 67 25.59 48.34 -1.52
N PRO A 68 25.37 49.59 -1.99
CA PRO A 68 24.55 49.89 -3.18
C PRO A 68 24.92 49.08 -4.43
N LEU A 69 26.21 48.95 -4.74
CA LEU A 69 26.71 48.28 -5.96
C LEU A 69 26.67 46.75 -5.89
N VAL A 70 26.89 46.16 -4.71
CA VAL A 70 27.03 44.69 -4.55
C VAL A 70 25.81 44.03 -3.94
N SER A 71 24.86 44.79 -3.38
CA SER A 71 23.68 44.27 -2.72
C SER A 71 22.81 43.37 -3.61
N ALA A 72 22.84 43.57 -4.94
CA ALA A 72 22.09 42.79 -5.92
C ALA A 72 22.53 41.31 -5.99
N HIS A 73 23.78 41.00 -5.65
CA HIS A 73 24.38 39.66 -5.73
C HIS A 73 24.67 39.04 -4.35
N THR A 74 24.05 39.57 -3.29
CA THR A 74 24.14 39.04 -1.92
C THR A 74 22.92 38.16 -1.61
N ALA A 75 22.90 37.51 -0.44
CA ALA A 75 21.92 36.49 -0.06
C ALA A 75 21.85 35.31 -1.04
N ILE A 76 23.00 34.74 -1.41
CA ILE A 76 23.13 33.68 -2.42
C ILE A 76 22.30 32.44 -2.08
N ILE A 77 22.33 31.96 -0.83
CA ILE A 77 21.54 30.78 -0.40
C ILE A 77 20.04 31.06 -0.47
N PRO A 78 19.50 32.13 0.19
CA PRO A 78 18.09 32.50 0.05
C PRO A 78 17.63 32.63 -1.41
N ARG A 79 18.45 33.24 -2.27
CA ARG A 79 18.11 33.51 -3.66
C ARG A 79 18.11 32.25 -4.53
N ASN A 80 18.99 31.29 -4.24
CA ASN A 80 19.08 30.02 -4.96
C ASN A 80 18.29 28.88 -4.30
N LYS A 81 17.43 29.17 -3.30
CA LYS A 81 16.62 28.18 -2.57
C LYS A 81 15.96 27.15 -3.49
N HIS A 82 15.27 27.60 -4.54
CA HIS A 82 14.58 26.71 -5.48
C HIS A 82 15.53 25.76 -6.21
N LYS A 83 16.69 26.27 -6.68
CA LYS A 83 17.72 25.44 -7.33
C LYS A 83 18.32 24.42 -6.36
N ILE A 84 18.55 24.83 -5.12
CA ILE A 84 19.07 23.93 -4.07
C ILE A 84 18.04 22.84 -3.77
N ALA A 85 16.75 23.18 -3.70
CA ALA A 85 15.67 22.23 -3.49
C ALA A 85 15.62 21.17 -4.62
N ASP A 86 15.65 21.61 -5.88
CA ASP A 86 15.62 20.71 -7.03
C ASP A 86 16.86 19.82 -7.10
N ASN A 87 18.04 20.38 -6.89
CA ASN A 87 19.29 19.61 -6.91
C ASN A 87 19.36 18.59 -5.75
N LEU A 88 18.89 18.97 -4.55
CA LEU A 88 18.82 18.06 -3.42
C LEU A 88 17.86 16.90 -3.71
N ALA A 89 16.70 17.20 -4.29
CA ALA A 89 15.72 16.19 -4.64
C ALA A 89 16.26 15.20 -5.68
N HIS A 90 16.91 15.69 -6.76
CA HIS A 90 17.56 14.84 -7.74
C HIS A 90 18.72 14.03 -7.14
N PHE A 91 19.52 14.63 -6.24
CA PHE A 91 20.57 13.89 -5.55
C PHE A 91 20.01 12.73 -4.72
N VAL A 92 18.90 12.93 -4.00
CA VAL A 92 18.26 11.85 -3.22
C VAL A 92 17.74 10.76 -4.16
N GLN A 93 17.12 11.15 -5.27
CA GLN A 93 16.65 10.24 -6.30
C GLN A 93 17.78 9.36 -6.85
N ASP A 94 18.85 9.97 -7.33
CA ASP A 94 19.91 9.30 -8.08
C ASP A 94 20.84 8.46 -7.19
N LYS A 95 20.92 8.78 -5.89
CA LYS A 95 21.85 8.12 -4.95
C LYS A 95 21.19 7.15 -3.98
N PHE A 96 19.91 7.32 -3.69
CA PHE A 96 19.23 6.52 -2.66
C PHE A 96 17.99 5.81 -3.18
N LEU A 97 17.37 6.28 -4.26
CA LEU A 97 16.09 5.77 -4.76
C LEU A 97 16.19 5.22 -6.19
N ASP A 98 17.39 5.08 -6.73
CA ASP A 98 17.59 4.39 -8.00
C ASP A 98 17.25 2.90 -7.84
N VAL A 99 16.74 2.30 -8.92
CA VAL A 99 16.27 0.91 -8.91
C VAL A 99 17.35 -0.06 -8.42
N PRO A 100 18.61 0.01 -8.92
CA PRO A 100 19.69 -0.83 -8.41
C PRO A 100 19.94 -0.70 -6.91
N SER A 101 19.96 0.52 -6.37
CA SER A 101 20.17 0.73 -4.93
C SER A 101 19.05 0.14 -4.08
N LEU A 102 17.78 0.30 -4.48
CA LEU A 102 16.64 -0.26 -3.75
C LEU A 102 16.62 -1.79 -3.79
N VAL A 103 16.87 -2.38 -4.96
CA VAL A 103 16.98 -3.85 -5.10
C VAL A 103 18.18 -4.38 -4.32
N GLY A 104 19.31 -3.68 -4.36
CA GLY A 104 20.49 -4.02 -3.57
C GLY A 104 20.22 -3.97 -2.06
N LEU A 105 19.42 -3.02 -1.61
CA LEU A 105 19.01 -2.91 -0.20
C LEU A 105 18.15 -4.10 0.23
N ILE A 106 17.19 -4.52 -0.61
CA ILE A 106 16.34 -5.70 -0.38
C ILE A 106 17.20 -6.96 -0.28
N ARG A 107 18.11 -7.16 -1.23
CA ARG A 107 19.05 -8.31 -1.22
C ARG A 107 19.90 -8.37 0.03
N ARG A 108 20.37 -7.23 0.50
CA ARG A 108 21.26 -7.16 1.66
C ARG A 108 20.55 -7.50 2.97
N HIS A 109 19.26 -7.18 3.09
CA HIS A 109 18.52 -7.31 4.35
C HIS A 109 17.62 -8.54 4.43
N ASP A 110 17.46 -9.30 3.33
CA ASP A 110 16.64 -10.51 3.27
C ASP A 110 15.28 -10.33 3.99
N PRO A 111 14.36 -9.56 3.40
CA PRO A 111 13.08 -9.25 4.04
C PRO A 111 12.28 -10.51 4.35
N ALA A 112 12.36 -11.56 3.51
CA ALA A 112 11.70 -12.83 3.79
C ALA A 112 12.20 -13.45 5.10
N GLN A 113 13.51 -13.46 5.35
CA GLN A 113 14.07 -13.94 6.61
C GLN A 113 13.63 -13.09 7.80
N THR A 114 13.60 -11.76 7.64
CA THR A 114 13.16 -10.84 8.69
C THR A 114 11.69 -11.05 9.05
N ILE A 115 10.83 -11.18 8.04
CA ILE A 115 9.39 -11.48 8.20
C ILE A 115 9.21 -12.84 8.88
N THR A 116 9.99 -13.85 8.47
CA THR A 116 9.96 -15.18 9.05
C THR A 116 10.30 -15.16 10.53
N ALA A 117 11.41 -14.52 10.89
CA ALA A 117 11.86 -14.40 12.28
C ALA A 117 10.84 -13.65 13.14
N TRP A 118 10.28 -12.56 12.61
CA TRP A 118 9.27 -11.77 13.29
C TRP A 118 7.97 -12.57 13.50
N LEU A 119 7.43 -13.22 12.46
CA LEU A 119 6.18 -14.00 12.54
C LEU A 119 6.30 -15.32 13.30
N SER A 120 7.52 -15.85 13.46
CA SER A 120 7.75 -17.09 14.23
C SER A 120 7.54 -16.89 15.74
N GLU A 121 7.62 -15.66 16.23
CA GLU A 121 7.34 -15.32 17.62
C GLU A 121 5.84 -15.11 17.83
N SER A 122 5.22 -15.89 18.73
CA SER A 122 3.77 -15.85 18.97
C SER A 122 3.26 -14.48 19.42
N ALA A 123 4.07 -13.72 20.17
CA ALA A 123 3.75 -12.35 20.57
C ALA A 123 3.62 -11.41 19.37
N ASN A 124 4.43 -11.58 18.33
CA ASN A 124 4.35 -10.77 17.13
C ASN A 124 3.17 -11.15 16.23
N SER A 125 2.83 -12.44 16.15
CA SER A 125 1.60 -12.87 15.47
C SER A 125 0.35 -12.29 16.14
N ALA A 126 0.34 -12.20 17.48
CA ALA A 126 -0.73 -11.51 18.22
C ALA A 126 -0.76 -10.01 17.89
N ARG A 127 0.39 -9.33 17.89
CA ARG A 127 0.48 -7.92 17.47
C ARG A 127 -0.02 -7.70 16.04
N LEU A 128 0.24 -8.64 15.12
CA LEU A 128 -0.32 -8.57 13.77
C LEU A 128 -1.86 -8.60 13.81
N GLY A 129 -2.43 -9.45 14.66
CA GLY A 129 -3.86 -9.45 14.96
C GLY A 129 -4.35 -8.07 15.43
N ASP A 130 -3.67 -7.46 16.40
CA ASP A 130 -4.01 -6.12 16.90
C ASP A 130 -4.01 -5.06 15.80
N TYR A 131 -2.98 -5.06 14.93
CA TYR A 131 -2.89 -4.11 13.83
C TYR A 131 -4.01 -4.32 12.80
N VAL A 132 -4.30 -5.57 12.45
CA VAL A 132 -5.40 -5.87 11.51
C VAL A 132 -6.74 -5.47 12.10
N VAL A 133 -7.02 -5.79 13.36
CA VAL A 133 -8.25 -5.36 14.05
C VAL A 133 -8.40 -3.83 14.02
N ARG A 134 -7.34 -3.08 14.36
CA ARG A 134 -7.37 -1.61 14.34
C ARG A 134 -7.59 -1.06 12.93
N LEU A 135 -6.90 -1.61 11.94
CA LEU A 135 -7.03 -1.20 10.54
C LEU A 135 -8.42 -1.51 9.99
N THR A 136 -8.94 -2.71 10.24
CA THR A 136 -10.29 -3.11 9.87
C THR A 136 -11.33 -2.24 10.56
N GLY A 137 -11.13 -1.86 11.83
CA GLY A 137 -11.99 -0.90 12.53
C GLY A 137 -12.04 0.45 11.82
N GLY A 138 -10.88 1.03 11.50
CA GLY A 138 -10.81 2.29 10.76
C GLY A 138 -11.43 2.23 9.36
N ILE A 139 -11.26 1.11 8.64
CA ILE A 139 -11.90 0.90 7.32
C ILE A 139 -13.41 0.78 7.48
N LEU A 140 -13.89 0.07 8.50
CA LEU A 140 -15.32 -0.12 8.74
C LEU A 140 -16.03 1.19 9.06
N ASP A 141 -15.37 2.08 9.80
CA ASP A 141 -15.88 3.43 10.10
C ASP A 141 -15.99 4.30 8.84
N VAL A 142 -15.08 4.14 7.86
CA VAL A 142 -15.18 4.81 6.55
C VAL A 142 -16.28 4.16 5.69
N ALA A 143 -16.44 2.84 5.78
CA ALA A 143 -17.44 2.09 5.04
C ALA A 143 -18.88 2.28 5.55
N ASP A 144 -19.07 2.98 6.67
CA ASP A 144 -20.37 3.45 7.15
C ASP A 144 -21.00 4.53 6.25
N ASP A 145 -20.23 5.17 5.36
CA ASP A 145 -20.75 6.17 4.42
C ASP A 145 -21.70 5.51 3.38
N ALA A 146 -22.88 6.09 3.20
CA ALA A 146 -23.89 5.65 2.23
C ALA A 146 -23.34 5.54 0.79
N ARG A 147 -22.32 6.34 0.44
CA ARG A 147 -21.62 6.26 -0.84
C ARG A 147 -20.88 4.94 -1.02
N ILE A 148 -20.26 4.40 0.04
CA ILE A 148 -19.55 3.12 -0.03
C ILE A 148 -20.54 1.97 -0.20
N GLN A 149 -21.70 2.03 0.46
CA GLN A 149 -22.75 1.02 0.29
C GLN A 149 -23.29 1.00 -1.14
N ASN A 150 -23.51 2.18 -1.74
CA ASN A 150 -23.91 2.28 -3.13
C ASN A 150 -22.80 1.79 -4.07
N PHE A 151 -21.54 2.15 -3.81
CA PHE A 151 -20.40 1.65 -4.58
C PHE A 151 -20.27 0.12 -4.55
N ILE A 152 -20.46 -0.52 -3.39
CA ILE A 152 -20.45 -1.99 -3.26
C ILE A 152 -21.58 -2.61 -4.06
N ARG A 153 -22.78 -2.04 -3.98
CA ARG A 153 -23.96 -2.48 -4.75
C ARG A 153 -23.69 -2.40 -6.25
N ASP A 154 -23.21 -1.26 -6.72
CA ASP A 154 -22.95 -1.00 -8.13
C ASP A 154 -21.80 -1.87 -8.64
N GLY A 155 -20.74 -2.04 -7.84
CA GLY A 155 -19.64 -2.95 -8.16
C GLY A 155 -20.09 -4.41 -8.27
N LEU A 156 -20.95 -4.88 -7.36
CA LEU A 156 -21.51 -6.24 -7.42
C LEU A 156 -22.43 -6.41 -8.64
N ARG A 157 -23.21 -5.39 -8.97
CA ARG A 157 -24.04 -5.35 -10.19
C ARG A 157 -23.19 -5.43 -11.45
N ASP A 158 -22.08 -4.70 -11.51
CA ASP A 158 -21.15 -4.70 -12.65
C ASP A 158 -20.44 -6.05 -12.81
N VAL A 159 -20.06 -6.69 -11.69
CA VAL A 159 -19.48 -8.05 -11.73
C VAL A 159 -20.52 -9.05 -12.22
N LEU A 160 -21.74 -9.03 -11.68
CA LEU A 160 -22.83 -9.92 -12.11
C LEU A 160 -23.22 -9.68 -13.57
N ALA A 161 -23.16 -8.44 -14.06
CA ALA A 161 -23.42 -8.11 -15.45
C ALA A 161 -22.43 -8.79 -16.41
N LYS A 162 -21.17 -9.00 -15.98
CA LYS A 162 -20.11 -9.64 -16.77
C LYS A 162 -20.13 -11.16 -16.72
N VAL A 163 -20.92 -11.76 -15.82
CA VAL A 163 -21.00 -13.22 -15.67
C VAL A 163 -22.15 -13.76 -16.52
N ASP A 164 -21.86 -14.76 -17.34
CA ASP A 164 -22.87 -15.56 -18.04
C ASP A 164 -23.44 -16.61 -17.07
N LEU A 165 -24.64 -16.33 -16.54
CA LEU A 165 -25.25 -17.17 -15.49
C LEU A 165 -25.46 -18.61 -15.97
N SER A 166 -25.91 -18.78 -17.22
CA SER A 166 -26.19 -20.10 -17.81
C SER A 166 -24.91 -20.94 -17.99
N GLN A 167 -23.82 -20.33 -18.47
CA GLN A 167 -22.54 -21.02 -18.63
C GLN A 167 -21.91 -21.34 -17.26
N SER A 168 -22.01 -20.42 -16.30
CA SER A 168 -21.50 -20.60 -14.95
C SER A 168 -22.23 -21.74 -14.21
N LEU A 169 -23.56 -21.79 -14.30
CA LEU A 169 -24.36 -22.90 -13.77
C LEU A 169 -24.01 -24.21 -14.47
N GLY A 170 -23.83 -24.20 -15.78
CA GLY A 170 -23.35 -25.35 -16.53
C GLY A 170 -21.97 -25.83 -16.07
N ALA A 171 -21.02 -24.93 -15.79
CA ALA A 171 -19.68 -25.28 -15.31
C ALA A 171 -19.68 -25.81 -13.86
N ILE A 172 -20.52 -25.24 -12.99
CA ILE A 172 -20.70 -25.73 -11.62
C ILE A 172 -21.30 -27.14 -11.65
N LEU A 173 -22.39 -27.35 -12.41
CA LEU A 173 -23.01 -28.67 -12.55
C LEU A 173 -22.05 -29.69 -13.17
N ASP A 174 -21.29 -29.31 -14.20
CA ASP A 174 -20.24 -30.15 -14.78
C ASP A 174 -19.18 -30.58 -13.75
N THR A 175 -18.74 -29.65 -12.89
CA THR A 175 -17.79 -29.95 -11.81
C THR A 175 -18.40 -30.84 -10.73
N LEU A 176 -19.66 -30.62 -10.37
CA LEU A 176 -20.39 -31.40 -9.36
C LEU A 176 -20.82 -32.78 -9.85
N THR A 177 -20.91 -32.99 -11.17
CA THR A 177 -21.24 -34.29 -11.78
C THR A 177 -19.99 -35.08 -12.18
N ARG A 178 -18.82 -34.44 -12.15
CA ARG A 178 -17.54 -35.08 -12.41
C ARG A 178 -17.30 -36.21 -11.40
N ASP A 179 -16.81 -37.33 -11.91
CA ASP A 179 -16.57 -38.55 -11.13
C ASP A 179 -17.84 -39.15 -10.48
N GLY A 180 -19.03 -38.81 -10.98
CA GLY A 180 -20.30 -39.42 -10.55
C GLY A 180 -20.86 -38.90 -9.22
N ARG A 181 -20.32 -37.80 -8.67
CA ARG A 181 -20.73 -37.24 -7.37
C ARG A 181 -22.21 -36.83 -7.30
N HIS A 182 -22.86 -36.54 -8.41
CA HIS A 182 -24.30 -36.29 -8.48
C HIS A 182 -25.15 -37.52 -8.20
N GLN A 183 -24.58 -38.74 -8.28
CA GLN A 183 -25.27 -39.96 -7.88
C GLN A 183 -25.42 -40.03 -6.35
N GLU A 184 -24.45 -39.52 -5.58
CA GLU A 184 -24.57 -39.45 -4.10
C GLU A 184 -25.69 -38.48 -3.67
N LEU A 185 -25.84 -37.38 -4.41
CA LEU A 185 -26.96 -36.45 -4.22
C LEU A 185 -28.29 -37.08 -4.63
N LEU A 186 -28.30 -37.89 -5.70
CA LEU A 186 -29.48 -38.65 -6.12
C LEU A 186 -29.87 -39.69 -5.06
N ASP A 187 -28.90 -40.36 -4.44
CA ASP A 187 -29.14 -41.32 -3.35
C ASP A 187 -29.84 -40.63 -2.18
N THR A 188 -29.27 -39.52 -1.72
CA THR A 188 -29.83 -38.71 -0.63
C THR A 188 -31.24 -38.22 -0.96
N ALA A 189 -31.48 -37.82 -2.22
CA ALA A 189 -32.79 -37.35 -2.66
C ALA A 189 -33.83 -38.50 -2.73
N ILE A 190 -33.44 -39.67 -3.25
CA ILE A 190 -34.31 -40.85 -3.30
C ILE A 190 -34.66 -41.29 -1.87
N ASP A 191 -33.69 -41.33 -0.96
CA ASP A 191 -33.92 -41.68 0.44
C ASP A 191 -34.89 -40.70 1.11
N GLN A 192 -34.71 -39.40 0.91
CA GLN A 192 -35.62 -38.38 1.45
C GLN A 192 -37.04 -38.53 0.88
N VAL A 193 -37.17 -38.85 -0.42
CA VAL A 193 -38.48 -39.09 -1.05
C VAL A 193 -39.12 -40.37 -0.48
N ILE A 194 -38.36 -41.45 -0.30
CA ILE A 194 -38.84 -42.68 0.32
C ILE A 194 -39.35 -42.41 1.74
N GLU A 195 -38.62 -41.62 2.53
CA GLU A 195 -39.04 -41.24 3.89
C GLU A 195 -40.34 -40.42 3.87
N VAL A 196 -40.45 -39.41 3.00
CA VAL A 196 -41.69 -38.64 2.84
C VAL A 196 -42.85 -39.54 2.41
N LEU A 197 -42.63 -40.48 1.47
CA LEU A 197 -43.65 -41.45 1.03
C LEU A 197 -44.04 -42.47 2.12
N ARG A 198 -43.22 -42.62 3.17
CA ARG A 198 -43.55 -43.46 4.33
C ARG A 198 -44.41 -42.73 5.34
N GLU A 199 -44.45 -41.40 5.34
CA GLU A 199 -45.31 -40.61 6.22
C GLU A 199 -46.79 -40.79 5.90
N ALA A 200 -47.61 -40.96 6.94
CA ALA A 200 -49.07 -41.08 6.83
C ALA A 200 -49.75 -39.96 6.00
N PRO A 201 -49.48 -38.66 6.24
CA PRO A 201 -50.11 -37.58 5.47
C PRO A 201 -49.75 -37.59 3.97
N ALA A 202 -48.53 -37.98 3.61
CA ALA A 202 -48.12 -38.09 2.21
C ALA A 202 -48.83 -39.24 1.49
N ARG A 203 -49.01 -40.38 2.18
CA ARG A 203 -49.77 -41.53 1.65
C ARG A 203 -51.23 -41.18 1.40
N GLU A 204 -51.88 -40.50 2.33
CA GLU A 204 -53.26 -40.02 2.18
C GLU A 204 -53.40 -39.03 1.02
N PHE A 205 -52.46 -38.09 0.89
CA PHE A 205 -52.44 -37.13 -0.21
C PHE A 205 -52.29 -37.80 -1.58
N ILE A 206 -51.35 -38.75 -1.70
CA ILE A 206 -51.13 -39.50 -2.95
C ILE A 206 -52.34 -40.37 -3.27
N ALA A 207 -52.96 -40.97 -2.26
CA ALA A 207 -54.17 -41.75 -2.43
C ALA A 207 -55.32 -40.94 -3.02
N ALA A 208 -55.59 -39.77 -2.44
CA ALA A 208 -56.59 -38.85 -2.95
C ALA A 208 -56.30 -38.45 -4.41
N ARG A 209 -55.04 -38.15 -4.74
CA ARG A 209 -54.64 -37.73 -6.10
C ARG A 209 -54.73 -38.84 -7.14
N ILE A 210 -54.41 -40.07 -6.78
CA ILE A 210 -54.56 -41.22 -7.69
C ILE A 210 -56.05 -41.48 -7.97
N VAL A 211 -56.89 -41.41 -6.94
CA VAL A 211 -58.34 -41.57 -7.09
C VAL A 211 -58.92 -40.47 -7.98
N ASP A 212 -58.49 -39.22 -7.79
CA ASP A 212 -58.89 -38.09 -8.64
C ASP A 212 -58.45 -38.28 -10.10
N TRP A 213 -57.20 -38.73 -10.32
CA TRP A 213 -56.66 -38.95 -11.66
C TRP A 213 -57.40 -40.06 -12.42
N VAL A 214 -57.68 -41.20 -11.78
CA VAL A 214 -58.43 -42.30 -12.40
C VAL A 214 -59.84 -41.87 -12.78
N LYS A 215 -60.50 -41.07 -11.93
CA LYS A 215 -61.84 -40.52 -12.21
C LYS A 215 -61.84 -39.55 -13.41
N SER A 216 -60.76 -38.77 -13.58
CA SER A 216 -60.65 -37.79 -14.66
C SER A 216 -60.29 -38.41 -16.01
N GLU A 217 -59.32 -39.33 -16.04
CA GLU A 217 -58.73 -39.82 -17.30
C GLU A 217 -59.46 -41.04 -17.87
N TYR A 218 -60.08 -41.87 -17.00
CA TYR A 218 -60.74 -43.12 -17.40
C TYR A 218 -62.14 -43.29 -16.77
N PRO A 219 -63.12 -42.42 -17.13
CA PRO A 219 -64.46 -42.45 -16.54
C PRO A 219 -65.24 -43.76 -16.79
N THR A 220 -64.89 -44.51 -17.84
CA THR A 220 -65.50 -45.82 -18.16
C THR A 220 -64.92 -46.98 -17.37
N MET A 221 -63.69 -46.86 -16.83
CA MET A 221 -63.03 -47.89 -16.01
C MET A 221 -63.64 -47.98 -14.60
N GLU A 222 -64.31 -46.92 -14.13
CA GLU A 222 -65.01 -46.89 -12.83
C GLU A 222 -66.10 -47.98 -12.71
N LYS A 223 -66.71 -48.37 -13.83
CA LYS A 223 -67.77 -49.39 -13.86
C LYS A 223 -67.26 -50.83 -13.84
N PHE A 224 -65.99 -51.07 -14.15
CA PHE A 224 -65.40 -52.40 -14.28
C PHE A 224 -64.31 -52.70 -13.25
N LEU A 225 -63.80 -51.68 -12.54
CA LEU A 225 -62.89 -51.88 -11.42
C LEU A 225 -63.66 -52.16 -10.11
N PRO A 226 -63.29 -53.19 -9.34
CA PRO A 226 -63.79 -53.36 -7.98
C PRO A 226 -63.52 -52.09 -7.16
N SER A 227 -64.48 -51.61 -6.39
CA SER A 227 -64.35 -50.41 -5.52
C SER A 227 -63.14 -50.45 -4.57
N VAL A 228 -62.56 -51.64 -4.36
CA VAL A 228 -61.31 -51.90 -3.62
C VAL A 228 -60.07 -51.30 -4.29
N TRP A 229 -60.02 -51.19 -5.63
CA TRP A 229 -58.92 -50.56 -6.37
C TRP A 229 -59.04 -49.03 -6.45
N LEU A 230 -60.26 -48.50 -6.25
CA LEU A 230 -60.58 -47.07 -6.31
C LEU A 230 -60.63 -46.40 -4.92
N GLY A 231 -60.19 -47.10 -3.87
CA GLY A 231 -60.10 -46.60 -2.49
C GLY A 231 -58.69 -46.71 -1.91
N ASP A 232 -58.56 -46.49 -0.59
CA ASP A 232 -57.28 -46.39 0.12
C ASP A 232 -56.30 -47.56 -0.14
N LYS A 233 -56.82 -48.78 -0.33
CA LYS A 233 -56.00 -49.97 -0.60
C LYS A 233 -55.30 -49.96 -1.97
N GLY A 234 -55.93 -49.41 -3.00
CA GLY A 234 -55.35 -49.31 -4.34
C GLY A 234 -54.24 -48.26 -4.39
N ALA A 235 -54.47 -47.13 -3.75
CA ALA A 235 -53.47 -46.10 -3.54
C ALA A 235 -52.28 -46.58 -2.69
N GLU A 236 -52.54 -47.31 -1.61
CA GLU A 236 -51.50 -47.90 -0.77
C GLU A 236 -50.67 -48.93 -1.55
N ALA A 237 -51.30 -49.72 -2.43
CA ALA A 237 -50.60 -50.64 -3.32
C ALA A 237 -49.69 -49.91 -4.33
N ILE A 238 -50.15 -48.78 -4.89
CA ILE A 238 -49.38 -47.96 -5.84
C ILE A 238 -48.23 -47.23 -5.12
N ALA A 239 -48.49 -46.60 -3.97
CA ALA A 239 -47.47 -45.96 -3.16
C ALA A 239 -46.41 -46.97 -2.69
N SER A 240 -46.83 -48.18 -2.29
CA SER A 240 -45.91 -49.26 -1.93
C SER A 240 -45.12 -49.77 -3.14
N ALA A 241 -45.72 -49.82 -4.34
CA ALA A 241 -45.02 -50.17 -5.56
C ALA A 241 -44.00 -49.10 -5.96
N ALA A 242 -44.34 -47.82 -5.83
CA ALA A 242 -43.44 -46.69 -6.04
C ALA A 242 -42.27 -46.70 -5.04
N ASN A 243 -42.53 -46.94 -3.76
CA ASN A 243 -41.48 -47.10 -2.75
C ASN A 243 -40.54 -48.27 -3.07
N ARG A 244 -41.08 -49.45 -3.40
CA ARG A 244 -40.24 -50.60 -3.80
C ARG A 244 -39.40 -50.30 -5.04
N MET A 245 -39.96 -49.58 -6.02
CA MET A 245 -39.25 -49.17 -7.22
C MET A 245 -38.13 -48.17 -6.90
N LEU A 246 -38.39 -47.17 -6.04
CA LEU A 246 -37.39 -46.22 -5.57
C LEU A 246 -36.27 -46.90 -4.76
N GLU A 247 -36.62 -47.86 -3.89
CA GLU A 247 -35.63 -48.66 -3.14
C GLU A 247 -34.76 -49.52 -4.09
N GLN A 248 -35.34 -50.10 -5.13
CA GLN A 248 -34.60 -50.85 -6.15
C GLN A 248 -33.64 -49.96 -6.95
N ILE A 249 -34.05 -48.72 -7.26
CA ILE A 249 -33.18 -47.73 -7.90
C ILE A 249 -32.07 -47.32 -6.91
N ALA A 250 -32.40 -47.04 -5.64
CA ALA A 250 -31.44 -46.67 -4.60
C ALA A 250 -30.34 -47.72 -4.43
N GLN A 251 -30.72 -49.00 -4.31
CA GLN A 251 -29.79 -50.10 -4.00
C GLN A 251 -28.98 -50.61 -5.21
N ASN A 252 -29.37 -50.29 -6.44
CA ASN A 252 -28.67 -50.73 -7.64
C ASN A 252 -28.01 -49.55 -8.39
N PRO A 253 -26.69 -49.35 -8.24
CA PRO A 253 -25.95 -48.32 -8.95
C PRO A 253 -26.00 -48.43 -10.49
N THR A 254 -26.25 -49.64 -11.03
CA THR A 254 -26.33 -49.92 -12.47
C THR A 254 -27.75 -49.91 -13.03
N HIS A 255 -28.71 -49.37 -12.28
CA HIS A 255 -30.11 -49.32 -12.70
C HIS A 255 -30.32 -48.44 -13.95
N GLU A 256 -31.12 -48.90 -14.91
CA GLU A 256 -31.38 -48.19 -16.20
C GLU A 256 -31.87 -46.74 -16.00
N LEU A 257 -32.68 -46.50 -14.97
CA LEU A 257 -33.15 -45.15 -14.62
C LEU A 257 -32.06 -44.21 -14.10
N ARG A 258 -31.03 -44.72 -13.41
CA ARG A 258 -29.87 -43.92 -13.00
C ARG A 258 -29.03 -43.51 -14.20
N ASP A 259 -28.85 -44.43 -15.13
CA ASP A 259 -28.16 -44.15 -16.39
C ASP A 259 -28.92 -43.12 -17.24
N LYS A 260 -30.25 -43.23 -17.33
CA LYS A 260 -31.09 -42.21 -17.98
C LYS A 260 -31.02 -40.85 -17.28
N PHE A 261 -30.97 -40.83 -15.95
CA PHE A 261 -30.78 -39.60 -15.17
C PHE A 261 -29.43 -38.97 -15.48
N ASP A 262 -28.35 -39.75 -15.50
CA ASP A 262 -27.01 -39.27 -15.83
C ASP A 262 -26.97 -38.63 -17.23
N HIS A 263 -27.48 -39.34 -18.23
CA HIS A 263 -27.59 -38.81 -19.59
C HIS A 263 -28.45 -37.54 -19.68
N ALA A 264 -29.53 -37.46 -18.90
CA ALA A 264 -30.37 -36.27 -18.86
C ALA A 264 -29.64 -35.07 -18.22
N VAL A 265 -28.88 -35.30 -17.14
CA VAL A 265 -28.07 -34.28 -16.46
C VAL A 265 -26.94 -33.81 -17.38
N GLN A 266 -26.23 -34.71 -18.05
CA GLN A 266 -25.18 -34.37 -19.01
C GLN A 266 -25.74 -33.58 -20.19
N LYS A 267 -26.88 -34.00 -20.73
CA LYS A 267 -27.57 -33.25 -21.80
C LYS A 267 -28.01 -31.87 -21.33
N LEU A 268 -28.49 -31.74 -20.09
CA LEU A 268 -28.85 -30.45 -19.50
C LEU A 268 -27.63 -29.54 -19.35
N ILE A 269 -26.49 -30.07 -18.87
CA ILE A 269 -25.23 -29.32 -18.76
C ILE A 269 -24.78 -28.78 -20.12
N VAL A 270 -24.78 -29.62 -21.16
CA VAL A 270 -24.41 -29.20 -22.52
C VAL A 270 -25.36 -28.12 -23.04
N ARG A 271 -26.67 -28.28 -22.81
CA ARG A 271 -27.67 -27.28 -23.23
C ARG A 271 -27.53 -25.98 -22.47
N LEU A 272 -27.30 -26.00 -21.16
CA LEU A 272 -27.03 -24.79 -20.37
C LEU A 272 -25.82 -24.00 -20.88
N LYS A 273 -24.82 -24.69 -21.43
CA LYS A 273 -23.61 -24.06 -21.98
C LYS A 273 -23.77 -23.56 -23.43
N THR A 274 -24.58 -24.23 -24.25
CA THR A 274 -24.56 -24.04 -25.72
C THR A 274 -25.91 -23.69 -26.35
N ASP A 275 -27.04 -24.02 -25.72
CA ASP A 275 -28.37 -23.83 -26.28
C ASP A 275 -28.80 -22.35 -26.14
N PRO A 276 -29.09 -21.65 -27.26
CA PRO A 276 -29.48 -20.24 -27.23
C PRO A 276 -30.70 -19.94 -26.34
N VAL A 277 -31.62 -20.90 -26.20
CA VAL A 277 -32.82 -20.73 -25.35
C VAL A 277 -32.43 -20.66 -23.88
N PHE A 278 -31.53 -21.54 -23.42
CA PHE A 278 -31.07 -21.54 -22.03
C PHE A 278 -30.19 -20.34 -21.73
N LEU A 279 -29.35 -19.91 -22.67
CA LEU A 279 -28.57 -18.68 -22.53
C LEU A 279 -29.49 -17.47 -22.35
N GLN A 280 -30.55 -17.35 -23.16
CA GLN A 280 -31.55 -16.28 -23.02
C GLN A 280 -32.33 -16.35 -21.69
N GLN A 281 -32.70 -17.55 -21.25
CA GLN A 281 -33.36 -17.74 -19.95
C GLN A 281 -32.44 -17.38 -18.78
N GLY A 282 -31.15 -17.73 -18.85
CA GLY A 282 -30.14 -17.34 -17.88
C GLY A 282 -29.97 -15.82 -17.82
N GLU A 283 -29.93 -15.14 -18.97
CA GLU A 283 -29.89 -13.68 -19.03
C GLU A 283 -31.18 -13.00 -18.57
N ALA A 284 -32.35 -13.61 -18.79
CA ALA A 284 -33.61 -13.13 -18.25
C ALA A 284 -33.64 -13.26 -16.72
N LEU A 285 -33.21 -14.40 -16.17
CA LEU A 285 -33.12 -14.63 -14.73
C LEU A 285 -32.10 -13.69 -14.08
N LYS A 286 -30.94 -13.50 -14.71
CA LYS A 286 -29.92 -12.54 -14.28
C LYS A 286 -30.47 -11.12 -14.23
N ARG A 287 -31.16 -10.66 -15.29
CA ARG A 287 -31.81 -9.33 -15.27
C ARG A 287 -32.85 -9.23 -14.17
N TYR A 288 -33.70 -10.23 -14.02
CA TYR A 288 -34.70 -10.25 -12.95
C TYR A 288 -34.06 -10.16 -11.54
N LEU A 289 -32.97 -10.90 -11.30
CA LEU A 289 -32.25 -10.88 -10.04
C LEU A 289 -31.49 -9.57 -9.83
N VAL A 290 -30.85 -9.01 -10.84
CA VAL A 290 -29.99 -7.83 -10.70
C VAL A 290 -30.78 -6.52 -10.72
N GLU A 291 -31.85 -6.45 -11.50
CA GLU A 291 -32.69 -5.25 -11.67
C GLU A 291 -33.85 -5.21 -10.68
N GLY A 292 -34.17 -6.33 -10.03
CA GLY A 292 -35.19 -6.39 -9.00
C GLY A 292 -34.83 -5.54 -7.77
N GLU A 293 -35.81 -4.79 -7.25
CA GLU A 293 -35.63 -3.98 -6.03
C GLU A 293 -35.20 -4.84 -4.82
N ALA A 294 -35.60 -6.12 -4.80
CA ALA A 294 -35.24 -7.09 -3.77
C ALA A 294 -33.71 -7.30 -3.66
N PHE A 295 -32.96 -7.25 -4.76
CA PHE A 295 -31.51 -7.47 -4.75
C PHE A 295 -30.76 -6.33 -4.09
N GLY A 296 -31.16 -5.09 -4.38
CA GLY A 296 -30.58 -3.91 -3.74
C GLY A 296 -30.79 -3.91 -2.22
N SER A 297 -31.98 -4.33 -1.76
CA SER A 297 -32.26 -4.51 -0.33
C SER A 297 -31.43 -5.65 0.26
N TYR A 298 -31.45 -6.83 -0.37
CA TYR A 298 -30.76 -8.01 0.12
C TYR A 298 -29.24 -7.79 0.28
N VAL A 299 -28.59 -7.16 -0.72
CA VAL A 299 -27.15 -6.82 -0.66
C VAL A 299 -26.88 -5.82 0.46
N LYS A 300 -27.77 -4.84 0.65
CA LYS A 300 -27.65 -3.84 1.72
C LYS A 300 -27.79 -4.49 3.10
N ASP A 301 -28.75 -5.39 3.27
CA ASP A 301 -29.03 -6.07 4.53
C ASP A 301 -27.88 -7.02 4.88
N MET A 302 -27.42 -7.84 3.92
CA MET A 302 -26.25 -8.72 4.07
C MET A 302 -24.97 -7.93 4.41
N TRP A 303 -24.75 -6.79 3.76
CA TRP A 303 -23.64 -5.89 4.10
C TRP A 303 -23.78 -5.32 5.52
N GLY A 304 -25.00 -4.92 5.89
CA GLY A 304 -25.32 -4.41 7.22
C GLY A 304 -25.04 -5.43 8.32
N GLU A 305 -25.49 -6.67 8.13
CA GLU A 305 -25.27 -7.79 9.05
C GLU A 305 -23.80 -8.15 9.19
N LEU A 306 -23.08 -8.29 8.07
CA LEU A 306 -21.64 -8.57 8.06
C LEU A 306 -20.87 -7.50 8.85
N ARG A 307 -21.16 -6.22 8.58
CA ARG A 307 -20.56 -5.10 9.30
C ARG A 307 -20.90 -5.10 10.78
N ALA A 308 -22.17 -5.31 11.15
CA ALA A 308 -22.59 -5.32 12.54
C ALA A 308 -21.95 -6.48 13.32
N TRP A 309 -21.73 -7.62 12.66
CA TRP A 309 -20.94 -8.71 13.19
C TRP A 309 -19.46 -8.34 13.35
N LEU A 310 -18.81 -7.80 12.30
CA LEU A 310 -17.41 -7.36 12.35
C LEU A 310 -17.19 -6.33 13.45
N LYS A 311 -18.05 -5.31 13.58
CA LYS A 311 -17.90 -4.27 14.61
C LYS A 311 -17.97 -4.84 16.02
N ARG A 312 -18.85 -5.82 16.26
CA ARG A 312 -18.92 -6.53 17.54
C ARG A 312 -17.69 -7.38 17.79
N ASP A 313 -17.21 -8.08 16.77
CA ASP A 313 -15.99 -8.91 16.88
C ASP A 313 -14.76 -8.06 17.23
N LEU A 314 -14.58 -6.93 16.56
CA LEU A 314 -13.45 -6.01 16.77
C LEU A 314 -13.45 -5.36 18.17
N GLN A 315 -14.60 -5.26 18.83
CA GLN A 315 -14.75 -4.73 20.19
C GLN A 315 -14.63 -5.80 21.28
N SER A 316 -14.67 -7.08 20.90
CA SER A 316 -14.55 -8.20 21.83
C SER A 316 -13.12 -8.36 22.32
N ALA A 317 -12.94 -8.70 23.60
CA ALA A 317 -11.65 -9.14 24.13
C ALA A 317 -11.17 -10.44 23.47
N ASP A 318 -12.11 -11.28 23.03
CA ASP A 318 -11.87 -12.54 22.32
C ASP A 318 -12.29 -12.40 20.84
N SER A 319 -11.71 -11.44 20.11
CA SER A 319 -11.98 -11.25 18.69
C SER A 319 -11.61 -12.50 17.87
N ALA A 320 -12.57 -13.04 17.12
CA ALA A 320 -12.36 -14.15 16.20
C ALA A 320 -11.47 -13.74 15.02
N LEU A 321 -11.59 -12.50 14.53
CA LEU A 321 -10.71 -11.96 13.50
C LEU A 321 -9.27 -11.91 14.02
N HIS A 322 -9.06 -11.37 15.22
CA HIS A 322 -7.75 -11.33 15.86
C HIS A 322 -7.14 -12.74 15.95
N ALA A 323 -7.88 -13.70 16.51
CA ALA A 323 -7.41 -15.07 16.69
C ALA A 323 -7.05 -15.73 15.34
N ARG A 324 -7.87 -15.54 14.30
CA ARG A 324 -7.60 -16.07 12.95
C ARG A 324 -6.38 -15.43 12.31
N VAL A 325 -6.22 -14.12 12.42
CA VAL A 325 -5.06 -13.39 11.88
C VAL A 325 -3.79 -13.82 12.60
N ALA A 326 -3.82 -13.93 13.93
CA ALA A 326 -2.69 -14.39 14.71
C ALA A 326 -2.30 -15.83 14.36
N ALA A 327 -3.28 -16.73 14.24
CA ALA A 327 -3.05 -18.12 13.83
C ALA A 327 -2.46 -18.21 12.41
N MET A 328 -2.98 -17.40 11.48
CA MET A 328 -2.51 -17.34 10.09
C MET A 328 -1.08 -16.77 10.01
N GLY A 329 -0.80 -15.68 10.73
CA GLY A 329 0.55 -15.10 10.82
C GLY A 329 1.56 -16.10 11.38
N ALA A 330 1.19 -16.83 12.44
CA ALA A 330 2.03 -17.88 13.00
C ALA A 330 2.21 -19.07 12.02
N TRP A 331 1.17 -19.43 11.26
CA TRP A 331 1.27 -20.45 10.22
C TRP A 331 2.22 -20.03 9.09
N VAL A 332 2.09 -18.80 8.57
CA VAL A 332 3.00 -18.24 7.56
C VAL A 332 4.44 -18.21 8.07
N GLY A 333 4.66 -17.76 9.31
CA GLY A 333 5.99 -17.76 9.92
C GLY A 333 6.62 -19.15 9.98
N ARG A 334 5.85 -20.17 10.38
CA ARG A 334 6.33 -21.56 10.40
C ARG A 334 6.61 -22.11 9.01
N GLU A 335 5.77 -21.80 8.03
CA GLU A 335 5.94 -22.31 6.67
C GLU A 335 7.17 -21.70 6.00
N LEU A 336 7.35 -20.38 6.12
CA LEU A 336 8.56 -19.69 5.64
C LEU A 336 9.82 -20.18 6.36
N ALA A 337 9.74 -20.51 7.66
CA ALA A 337 10.88 -21.05 8.41
C ALA A 337 11.29 -22.45 7.92
N ARG A 338 10.32 -23.26 7.46
CA ARG A 338 10.54 -24.64 7.01
C ARG A 338 11.04 -24.74 5.58
N ASP A 339 10.59 -23.84 4.70
CA ASP A 339 10.88 -23.91 3.27
C ASP A 339 11.78 -22.74 2.82
N PRO A 340 13.09 -22.98 2.59
CA PRO A 340 13.99 -21.99 2.02
C PRO A 340 13.61 -21.55 0.60
N ALA A 341 12.99 -22.41 -0.20
CA ALA A 341 12.59 -22.08 -1.58
C ALA A 341 11.42 -21.09 -1.57
N LEU A 342 10.46 -21.23 -0.64
CA LEU A 342 9.40 -20.23 -0.45
C LEU A 342 9.96 -18.86 -0.03
N ARG A 343 10.95 -18.83 0.86
CA ARG A 343 11.62 -17.57 1.24
C ARG A 343 12.33 -16.91 0.06
N GLN A 344 13.05 -17.70 -0.74
CA GLN A 344 13.70 -17.19 -1.94
C GLN A 344 12.67 -16.64 -2.93
N SER A 345 11.59 -17.37 -3.19
CA SER A 345 10.51 -16.93 -4.05
C SER A 345 9.89 -15.62 -3.56
N LEU A 346 9.66 -15.47 -2.24
CA LEU A 346 9.17 -14.22 -1.66
C LEU A 346 10.13 -13.05 -1.88
N ASN A 347 11.44 -13.27 -1.69
CA ASN A 347 12.45 -12.25 -1.96
C ASN A 347 12.48 -11.84 -3.44
N ASP A 348 12.40 -12.80 -4.36
CA ASP A 348 12.40 -12.54 -5.80
C ASP A 348 11.17 -11.71 -6.20
N HIS A 349 9.99 -12.02 -5.66
CA HIS A 349 8.77 -11.23 -5.89
C HIS A 349 8.88 -9.82 -5.27
N LEU A 350 9.50 -9.67 -4.10
CA LEU A 350 9.75 -8.36 -3.49
C LEU A 350 10.72 -7.53 -4.32
N GLU A 351 11.75 -8.15 -4.91
CA GLU A 351 12.66 -7.48 -5.85
C GLU A 351 11.92 -7.02 -7.11
N GLU A 352 11.07 -7.87 -7.69
CA GLU A 352 10.30 -7.53 -8.88
C GLU A 352 9.31 -6.39 -8.61
N ALA A 353 8.58 -6.47 -7.49
CA ALA A 353 7.71 -5.39 -7.04
C ALA A 353 8.50 -4.08 -6.83
N ALA A 354 9.67 -4.14 -6.21
CA ALA A 354 10.54 -2.98 -6.04
C ALA A 354 11.01 -2.41 -7.38
N ARG A 355 11.37 -3.24 -8.37
CA ARG A 355 11.73 -2.77 -9.72
C ARG A 355 10.58 -2.07 -10.43
N ALA A 356 9.37 -2.61 -10.29
CA ALA A 356 8.18 -2.04 -10.89
C ALA A 356 7.78 -0.70 -10.23
N MET A 357 7.87 -0.61 -8.89
CA MET A 357 7.39 0.54 -8.12
C MET A 357 8.44 1.63 -7.90
N ALA A 358 9.73 1.31 -7.94
CA ALA A 358 10.82 2.25 -7.64
C ALA A 358 10.78 3.52 -8.50
N PRO A 359 10.54 3.48 -9.84
CA PRO A 359 10.51 4.69 -10.65
C PRO A 359 9.41 5.67 -10.22
N ASP A 360 8.23 5.16 -9.88
CA ASP A 360 7.09 5.99 -9.46
C ASP A 360 7.30 6.55 -8.07
N PHE A 361 7.79 5.72 -7.16
CA PHE A 361 8.11 6.13 -5.79
C PHE A 361 9.22 7.18 -5.75
N ALA A 362 10.28 6.98 -6.55
CA ALA A 362 11.37 7.93 -6.69
C ALA A 362 10.86 9.28 -7.20
N ARG A 363 10.03 9.29 -8.27
CA ARG A 363 9.40 10.53 -8.78
C ARG A 363 8.53 11.22 -7.74
N PHE A 364 7.73 10.46 -6.99
CA PHE A 364 6.88 11.00 -5.93
C PHE A 364 7.72 11.67 -4.83
N LEU A 365 8.76 10.99 -4.33
CA LEU A 365 9.64 11.52 -3.29
C LEU A 365 10.45 12.72 -3.77
N THR A 366 10.98 12.70 -5.00
CA THR A 366 11.68 13.86 -5.59
C THR A 366 10.80 15.10 -5.57
N ARG A 367 9.55 14.97 -6.03
CA ARG A 367 8.59 16.09 -6.01
C ARG A 367 8.31 16.55 -4.58
N HIS A 368 8.01 15.61 -3.68
CA HIS A 368 7.70 15.93 -2.30
C HIS A 368 8.85 16.66 -1.58
N ILE A 369 10.10 16.22 -1.75
CA ILE A 369 11.29 16.86 -1.17
C ILE A 369 11.49 18.26 -1.76
N SER A 370 11.42 18.38 -3.09
CA SER A 370 11.59 19.68 -3.76
C SER A 370 10.53 20.68 -3.30
N ASP A 371 9.25 20.28 -3.30
CA ASP A 371 8.14 21.14 -2.90
C ASP A 371 8.23 21.54 -1.43
N THR A 372 8.61 20.61 -0.56
CA THR A 372 8.79 20.89 0.88
C THR A 372 9.85 21.98 1.10
N VAL A 373 11.03 21.85 0.49
CA VAL A 373 12.11 22.84 0.64
C VAL A 373 11.76 24.17 -0.04
N LYS A 374 11.05 24.14 -1.16
CA LYS A 374 10.55 25.34 -1.84
C LYS A 374 9.52 26.11 -1.00
N ASN A 375 8.73 25.41 -0.20
CA ASN A 375 7.71 26.01 0.66
C ASN A 375 8.28 26.63 1.94
N TRP A 376 9.51 26.31 2.34
CA TRP A 376 10.13 26.94 3.50
C TRP A 376 10.41 28.43 3.25
N PRO A 377 10.19 29.31 4.25
CA PRO A 377 10.67 30.69 4.18
C PRO A 377 12.18 30.73 3.91
N ALA A 378 12.62 31.59 2.98
CA ALA A 378 14.02 31.62 2.55
C ALA A 378 15.00 31.97 3.69
N HIS A 379 14.54 32.71 4.71
CA HIS A 379 15.33 33.04 5.88
C HIS A 379 15.53 31.83 6.82
N GLU A 380 14.52 30.95 6.95
CA GLU A 380 14.63 29.74 7.76
C GLU A 380 15.62 28.74 7.15
N MET A 381 15.54 28.53 5.83
CA MET A 381 16.49 27.69 5.11
C MET A 381 17.93 28.22 5.26
N SER A 382 18.13 29.53 5.07
CA SER A 382 19.43 30.17 5.24
C SER A 382 19.95 30.03 6.68
N HIS A 383 19.09 30.24 7.68
CA HIS A 383 19.43 30.06 9.08
C HIS A 383 19.82 28.61 9.37
N GLN A 384 19.07 27.63 8.87
CA GLN A 384 19.37 26.21 9.06
C GLN A 384 20.71 25.82 8.43
N VAL A 385 21.05 26.36 7.26
CA VAL A 385 22.37 26.14 6.66
C VAL A 385 23.45 26.84 7.49
N GLU A 386 23.27 28.11 7.87
CA GLU A 386 24.21 28.88 8.70
C GLU A 386 24.52 28.16 10.03
N MET A 387 23.51 27.52 10.62
CA MET A 387 23.64 26.75 11.85
C MET A 387 24.50 25.49 11.72
N ASN A 388 24.55 24.88 10.53
CA ASN A 388 25.27 23.63 10.30
C ASN A 388 26.69 23.86 9.75
N ILE A 389 26.91 24.86 8.89
CA ILE A 389 28.23 25.13 8.27
C ILE A 389 28.87 26.45 8.72
N GLY A 390 28.17 27.28 9.48
CA GLY A 390 28.62 28.64 9.79
C GLY A 390 29.88 28.70 10.65
N LYS A 391 30.14 27.70 11.48
CA LYS A 391 31.37 27.56 12.27
C LYS A 391 32.58 27.39 11.36
N ASP A 392 32.49 26.48 10.39
CA ASP A 392 33.57 26.19 9.44
C ASP A 392 33.84 27.38 8.53
N LEU A 393 32.79 28.11 8.13
CA LEU A 393 32.93 29.36 7.39
C LEU A 393 33.63 30.48 8.18
N GLN A 394 33.58 30.49 9.52
CA GLN A 394 34.34 31.48 10.29
C GLN A 394 35.86 31.24 10.24
N TYR A 395 36.31 30.00 10.01
CA TYR A 395 37.74 29.72 9.85
C TYR A 395 38.32 30.37 8.60
N ILE A 396 37.53 30.49 7.52
CA ILE A 396 37.93 31.23 6.31
C ILE A 396 38.30 32.67 6.70
N ARG A 397 37.49 33.34 7.53
CA ARG A 397 37.75 34.73 7.96
C ARG A 397 39.01 34.87 8.83
N ILE A 398 39.30 33.88 9.67
CA ILE A 398 40.54 33.85 10.46
C ILE A 398 41.73 33.72 9.50
N ASN A 399 41.66 32.78 8.56
CA ASN A 399 42.69 32.56 7.56
C ASN A 399 42.89 33.79 6.66
N GLY A 400 41.83 34.47 6.24
CA GLY A 400 41.93 35.71 5.46
C GLY A 400 42.67 36.83 6.18
N THR A 401 42.52 36.92 7.50
CA THR A 401 43.27 37.90 8.30
C THR A 401 44.77 37.56 8.32
N ILE A 402 45.10 36.29 8.52
CA ILE A 402 46.48 35.80 8.60
C ILE A 402 47.17 35.91 7.23
N VAL A 403 46.53 35.40 6.18
CA VAL A 403 47.03 35.44 4.80
C VAL A 403 47.13 36.88 4.31
N GLY A 404 46.13 37.73 4.60
CA GLY A 404 46.17 39.15 4.29
C GLY A 404 47.39 39.83 4.90
N GLY A 405 47.66 39.59 6.20
CA GLY A 405 48.85 40.13 6.86
C GLY A 405 50.16 39.64 6.25
N PHE A 406 50.25 38.35 5.92
CA PHE A 406 51.43 37.78 5.26
C PHE A 406 51.68 38.39 3.87
N ILE A 407 50.62 38.57 3.07
CA ILE A 407 50.72 39.23 1.76
C ILE A 407 51.13 40.69 1.93
N GLY A 408 50.58 41.40 2.92
CA GLY A 408 50.99 42.77 3.24
C GLY A 408 52.48 42.89 3.57
N LEU A 409 53.01 41.95 4.36
CA LEU A 409 54.44 41.88 4.66
C LEU A 409 55.27 41.67 3.39
N LEU A 410 54.86 40.71 2.56
CA LEU A 410 55.56 40.35 1.33
C LEU A 410 55.59 41.54 0.36
N LEU A 411 54.45 42.19 0.13
CA LEU A 411 54.35 43.39 -0.70
C LEU A 411 55.22 44.53 -0.16
N TYR A 412 55.25 44.75 1.16
CA TYR A 412 56.09 45.76 1.78
C TYR A 412 57.59 45.48 1.55
N VAL A 413 58.04 44.24 1.78
CA VAL A 413 59.43 43.81 1.54
C VAL A 413 59.80 43.93 0.06
N SER A 414 58.89 43.56 -0.85
CA SER A 414 59.11 43.73 -2.29
C SER A 414 59.20 45.20 -2.68
N SER A 415 58.37 46.07 -2.11
CA SER A 415 58.44 47.52 -2.34
C SER A 415 59.77 48.10 -1.89
N LEU A 416 60.27 47.70 -0.72
CA LEU A 416 61.59 48.08 -0.20
C LEU A 416 62.73 47.63 -1.12
N LEU A 417 62.68 46.39 -1.61
CA LEU A 417 63.67 45.87 -2.56
C LEU A 417 63.66 46.65 -3.87
N LEU A 418 62.47 46.99 -4.38
CA LEU A 418 62.31 47.80 -5.60
C LEU A 418 62.83 49.23 -5.45
N GLU A 419 62.61 49.85 -4.28
CA GLU A 419 63.18 51.17 -3.98
C GLU A 419 64.71 51.11 -3.90
N MET A 420 65.29 50.10 -3.24
CA MET A 420 66.75 49.92 -3.20
C MET A 420 67.35 49.70 -4.59
N LEU A 421 66.68 48.91 -5.45
CA LEU A 421 67.08 48.71 -6.85
C LEU A 421 66.99 50.01 -7.66
N ARG A 422 65.93 50.81 -7.48
CA ARG A 422 65.81 52.13 -8.14
C ARG A 422 66.95 53.09 -7.75
N VAL A 423 67.39 53.04 -6.49
CA VAL A 423 68.50 53.88 -6.01
C VAL A 423 69.86 53.40 -6.54
N HIS A 424 70.03 52.10 -6.82
CA HIS A 424 71.28 51.53 -7.35
C HIS A 424 71.40 51.52 -8.87
N VAL A 425 70.28 51.62 -9.60
CA VAL A 425 70.22 51.60 -11.08
C VAL A 425 70.01 53.02 -11.64
N GLY A 426 69.85 54.03 -10.78
CA GLY A 426 69.70 55.44 -11.13
C GLY A 426 71.02 56.20 -11.18
#